data_AF-A0A938NPX6-F1
#
_entry.id   AF-A0A938NPX6-F1
#
_cell.length_a   1.000
_cell.length_b   1.000
_cell.length_c   1.000
_cell.angle_alpha   90.00
_cell.angle_beta   90.00
_cell.angle_gamma   90.00
#
_symmetry.space_group_name_H-M   'P 1'
#
loop_
_entity.id
_entity.type
_entity.pdbx_description
1 polymer ?
#
loop_
_entity_poly.entity_id
_entity_poly.type
_entity_poly.pdbx_seq_one_letter_code
_entity_poly.pdbx_strand_id
1 'polypeptide(L)'
;GGLATTLKEIALDSGYCIMIEEGSIPVPSGVRGACELLGLDPLYVANEGILVAVVKPDVADVLVTTMRNHPLGKETRIIGTVQKEPAGMVLMKTHIGGTRIVEMLSGDQLPRIC
;
A
#
# COMPACT_ATOMS: atom_id res chain seq x y z
N GLY A 1 2.84 11.27 0.74
CA GLY A 1 3.64 10.25 0.02
C GLY A 1 3.22 8.87 0.50
N GLY A 2 4.17 8.01 0.85
CA GLY A 2 3.83 6.69 1.38
C GLY A 2 3.04 5.81 0.40
N LEU A 3 2.57 4.67 0.88
CA LEU A 3 1.87 3.69 0.05
C LEU A 3 0.55 4.24 -0.51
N ALA A 4 -0.24 4.94 0.31
CA ALA A 4 -1.53 5.48 -0.09
C ALA A 4 -1.42 6.45 -1.28
N THR A 5 -0.51 7.43 -1.21
CA THR A 5 -0.32 8.38 -2.32
C THR A 5 0.21 7.67 -3.56
N THR A 6 1.21 6.80 -3.43
CA THR A 6 1.76 6.05 -4.59
C THR A 6 0.68 5.23 -5.30
N LEU A 7 -0.17 4.51 -4.56
CA LEU A 7 -1.27 3.75 -5.17
C LEU A 7 -2.29 4.68 -5.82
N LYS A 8 -2.59 5.82 -5.21
CA LYS A 8 -3.56 6.78 -5.75
C LYS A 8 -3.04 7.45 -7.01
N GLU A 9 -1.76 7.81 -7.09
CA GLU A 9 -1.09 8.28 -8.30
C GLU A 9 -1.20 7.23 -9.42
N ILE A 10 -0.84 5.97 -9.14
CA ILE A 10 -0.97 4.88 -10.12
C ILE A 10 -2.42 4.72 -10.59
N ALA A 11 -3.39 4.75 -9.68
CA ALA A 11 -4.82 4.62 -10.03
C ALA A 11 -5.30 5.76 -10.94
N LEU A 12 -4.93 7.00 -10.64
CA LEU A 12 -5.28 8.17 -11.44
C LEU A 12 -4.63 8.13 -12.82
N ASP A 13 -3.33 7.87 -12.90
CA ASP A 13 -2.57 7.89 -14.15
C ASP A 13 -2.96 6.73 -15.08
N SER A 14 -3.27 5.58 -14.52
CA SER A 14 -3.71 4.41 -15.30
C SER A 14 -5.18 4.45 -15.70
N GLY A 15 -6.03 5.19 -14.96
CA GLY A 15 -7.48 5.14 -15.12
C GLY A 15 -8.11 3.83 -14.62
N TYR A 16 -7.41 3.07 -13.76
CA TYR A 16 -7.91 1.86 -13.13
C TYR A 16 -8.19 2.09 -11.64
N CYS A 17 -8.89 1.14 -11.02
CA CYS A 17 -9.03 1.05 -9.58
C CYS A 17 -8.01 0.08 -9.00
N ILE A 18 -7.45 0.41 -7.84
CA ILE A 18 -6.61 -0.50 -7.07
C ILE A 18 -7.39 -0.93 -5.83
N MET A 19 -7.65 -2.23 -5.70
CA MET A 19 -8.27 -2.84 -4.53
C MET A 19 -7.18 -3.46 -3.66
N ILE A 20 -6.97 -2.96 -2.45
CA ILE A 20 -6.01 -3.50 -1.48
C ILE A 20 -6.71 -4.17 -0.29
N GLU A 21 -6.02 -5.10 0.36
CA GLU A 21 -6.53 -5.77 1.56
C GLU A 21 -5.70 -5.35 2.77
N GLU A 22 -6.34 -4.76 3.77
CA GLU A 22 -5.65 -4.21 4.96
C GLU A 22 -4.77 -5.25 5.66
N GLY A 23 -5.28 -6.47 5.84
CA GLY A 23 -4.55 -7.55 6.49
C GLY A 23 -3.40 -8.17 5.69
N SER A 24 -3.29 -7.85 4.41
CA SER A 24 -2.19 -8.30 3.57
C SER A 24 -0.97 -7.38 3.66
N ILE A 25 -1.14 -6.15 4.14
CA ILE A 25 -0.10 -5.12 4.17
C ILE A 25 0.82 -5.37 5.38
N PRO A 26 2.11 -5.69 5.15
CA PRO A 26 3.03 -5.95 6.24
C PRO A 26 3.38 -4.64 6.95
N VAL A 27 2.89 -4.48 8.18
CA VAL A 27 3.27 -3.37 9.07
C VAL A 27 3.91 -3.95 10.32
N PRO A 28 5.20 -3.66 10.60
CA PRO A 28 5.86 -4.12 11.82
C PRO A 28 5.10 -3.68 13.07
N SER A 29 5.03 -4.53 14.10
CA SER A 29 4.26 -4.26 15.32
C SER A 29 4.68 -2.97 16.02
N GLY A 30 5.99 -2.67 16.07
CA GLY A 30 6.51 -1.41 16.62
C GLY A 30 6.05 -0.18 15.84
N VAL A 31 5.99 -0.27 14.51
CA VAL A 31 5.47 0.82 13.64
C VAL A 31 3.98 1.01 13.86
N ARG A 32 3.22 -0.08 13.95
CA ARG A 32 1.77 -0.03 14.24
C ARG A 32 1.51 0.65 15.58
N GLY A 33 2.19 0.22 16.64
CA GLY A 33 2.05 0.84 17.97
C GLY A 33 2.45 2.32 17.98
N ALA A 34 3.52 2.70 17.29
CA ALA A 34 3.91 4.10 17.18
C ALA A 34 2.86 4.94 16.42
N CYS A 35 2.33 4.42 15.31
CA CYS A 35 1.28 5.10 14.54
C CYS A 35 0.00 5.29 15.38
N GLU A 36 -0.42 4.26 16.11
CA GLU A 36 -1.58 4.32 17.02
C GLU A 36 -1.40 5.39 18.10
N LEU A 37 -0.22 5.44 18.75
CA LEU A 37 0.08 6.44 19.78
C LEU A 37 0.12 7.87 19.25
N LEU A 38 0.60 8.06 18.02
CA LEU A 38 0.78 9.37 17.39
C LEU A 38 -0.44 9.85 16.59
N GLY A 39 -1.47 9.01 16.46
CA GLY A 39 -2.64 9.31 15.62
C GLY A 39 -2.31 9.36 14.12
N LEU A 40 -1.32 8.56 13.68
CA LEU A 40 -0.90 8.45 12.30
C LEU A 40 -1.50 7.19 11.65
N ASP A 41 -1.69 7.23 10.32
CA ASP A 41 -2.03 6.04 9.54
C ASP A 41 -0.76 5.58 8.79
N PRO A 42 -0.29 4.34 8.99
CA PRO A 42 0.96 3.85 8.41
C PRO A 42 0.96 3.85 6.88
N LEU A 43 -0.20 3.85 6.23
CA LEU A 43 -0.28 3.93 4.77
C LEU A 43 0.26 5.24 4.20
N TYR A 44 0.31 6.29 5.02
CA TYR A 44 0.66 7.64 4.60
C TYR A 44 2.06 8.08 5.03
N VAL A 45 2.73 7.31 5.89
CA VAL A 45 4.10 7.58 6.32
C VAL A 45 5.07 7.28 5.19
N ALA A 46 6.07 8.14 5.01
CA ALA A 46 7.10 7.96 3.99
C ALA A 46 7.92 6.69 4.23
N ASN A 47 8.37 6.06 3.13
CA ASN A 47 9.20 4.85 3.15
C ASN A 47 10.45 5.07 2.29
N GLU A 48 11.65 4.78 2.81
CA GLU A 48 12.93 4.98 2.11
C GLU A 48 13.61 3.66 1.65
N GLY A 49 12.86 2.55 1.64
CA GLY A 49 13.39 1.23 1.29
C GLY A 49 12.32 0.23 0.84
N ILE A 50 11.16 0.73 0.41
CA ILE A 50 10.02 -0.10 -0.02
C ILE A 50 9.76 0.14 -1.51
N LEU A 51 9.49 -0.95 -2.23
CA LEU A 51 9.07 -0.97 -3.62
C LEU A 51 7.59 -1.37 -3.70
N VAL A 52 6.82 -0.64 -4.52
CA VAL A 52 5.48 -1.05 -4.97
C VAL A 52 5.61 -1.54 -6.41
N ALA A 53 5.07 -2.73 -6.71
CA ALA A 53 5.09 -3.32 -8.05
C ALA A 53 3.68 -3.72 -8.49
N VAL A 54 3.31 -3.33 -9.71
CA VAL A 54 2.10 -3.77 -10.40
C VAL A 54 2.50 -4.74 -11.50
N VAL A 55 1.98 -5.96 -11.46
CA VAL A 55 2.35 -7.02 -12.37
C VAL A 55 1.14 -7.78 -12.87
N LYS A 56 1.30 -8.57 -13.94
CA LYS A 56 0.25 -9.48 -14.40
C LYS A 56 -0.02 -10.56 -13.34
N PRO A 57 -1.26 -11.07 -13.24
CA PRO A 57 -1.62 -12.07 -12.23
C PRO A 57 -0.77 -13.35 -12.28
N ASP A 58 -0.41 -13.79 -13.49
CA ASP A 58 0.36 -15.00 -13.75
C ASP A 58 1.83 -14.94 -13.30
N VAL A 59 2.37 -13.73 -13.05
CA VAL A 59 3.74 -13.54 -12.58
C VAL A 59 3.84 -13.15 -11.10
N ALA A 60 2.70 -12.89 -10.43
CA ALA A 60 2.67 -12.33 -9.08
C ALA A 60 3.35 -13.24 -8.04
N ASP A 61 2.99 -14.52 -8.01
CA ASP A 61 3.55 -15.49 -7.05
C ASP A 61 5.05 -15.76 -7.29
N VAL A 62 5.47 -15.77 -8.55
CA VAL A 62 6.88 -15.94 -8.95
C VAL A 62 7.71 -14.74 -8.51
N LEU A 63 7.21 -13.52 -8.72
CA LEU A 63 7.85 -12.30 -8.25
C LEU A 63 8.02 -12.32 -6.73
N VAL A 64 6.96 -12.61 -5.99
CA VAL A 64 6.98 -12.66 -4.51
C VAL A 64 8.01 -13.67 -4.03
N THR A 65 7.98 -14.88 -4.57
CA THR A 65 8.95 -15.94 -4.22
C THR A 65 10.38 -15.51 -4.50
N THR A 66 10.61 -14.86 -5.65
CA THR A 66 11.93 -14.36 -6.04
C THR A 66 12.42 -13.25 -5.11
N MET A 67 11.56 -12.25 -4.81
CA MET A 67 11.90 -11.13 -3.94
C MET A 67 12.21 -11.59 -2.51
N ARG A 68 11.50 -12.61 -2.02
CA ARG A 68 11.73 -13.17 -0.67
C ARG A 68 13.10 -13.84 -0.49
N ASN A 69 13.78 -14.20 -1.58
CA ASN A 69 15.16 -14.68 -1.53
C ASN A 69 16.17 -13.56 -1.28
N HIS A 70 15.79 -12.30 -1.51
CA HIS A 70 16.63 -11.14 -1.23
C HIS A 70 16.49 -10.72 0.25
N PRO A 71 17.58 -10.39 0.97
CA PRO A 71 17.53 -10.01 2.39
C PRO A 71 16.53 -8.87 2.70
N LEU A 72 16.42 -7.89 1.79
CA LEU A 72 15.48 -6.75 1.92
C LEU A 72 14.05 -7.06 1.45
N GLY A 73 13.82 -8.19 0.76
CA GLY A 73 12.52 -8.57 0.19
C GLY A 73 11.78 -9.66 0.98
N LYS A 74 12.28 -10.04 2.17
CA LYS A 74 11.70 -11.13 2.98
C LYS A 74 10.21 -10.96 3.28
N GLU A 75 9.76 -9.71 3.45
CA GLU A 75 8.36 -9.38 3.74
C GLU A 75 7.54 -9.02 2.48
N THR A 76 8.02 -9.33 1.27
CA THR A 76 7.24 -9.07 0.06
C THR A 76 5.90 -9.82 0.12
N ARG A 77 4.80 -9.11 -0.16
CA ARG A 77 3.44 -9.65 -0.21
C ARG A 77 2.68 -9.09 -1.40
N ILE A 78 1.76 -9.89 -1.93
CA ILE A 78 0.67 -9.39 -2.77
C ILE A 78 -0.30 -8.69 -1.82
N ILE A 79 -0.58 -7.41 -2.08
CA ILE A 79 -1.43 -6.60 -1.19
C ILE A 79 -2.82 -6.30 -1.76
N GLY A 80 -3.10 -6.74 -2.98
CA GLY A 80 -4.30 -6.33 -3.70
C GLY A 80 -4.29 -6.68 -5.17
N THR A 81 -5.26 -6.13 -5.89
CA THR A 81 -5.48 -6.33 -7.33
C THR A 81 -5.82 -5.02 -8.03
N VAL A 82 -5.67 -5.00 -9.35
CA VAL A 82 -6.09 -3.90 -10.22
C VAL A 82 -7.39 -4.31 -10.92
N GLN A 83 -8.38 -3.43 -10.90
CA GLN A 83 -9.69 -3.64 -11.52
C GLN A 83 -10.09 -2.41 -12.34
N LYS A 84 -10.98 -2.57 -13.33
CA LYS A 84 -11.31 -1.47 -14.26
C LYS A 84 -12.04 -0.31 -13.60
N GLU A 85 -12.93 -0.61 -12.67
CA GLU A 85 -13.81 0.39 -12.04
C GLU A 85 -13.90 0.17 -10.51
N PRO A 86 -14.16 1.24 -9.73
CA PRO A 86 -14.30 2.64 -10.15
C PRO A 86 -12.94 3.30 -10.47
N ALA A 87 -12.76 3.76 -11.70
CA ALA A 87 -11.49 4.29 -12.21
C ALA A 87 -10.93 5.42 -11.33
N GLY A 88 -9.62 5.44 -11.11
CA GLY A 88 -8.94 6.47 -10.31
C GLY A 88 -9.13 6.33 -8.80
N MET A 89 -9.78 5.27 -8.32
CA MET A 89 -9.96 5.01 -6.89
C MET A 89 -8.98 3.97 -6.35
N VAL A 90 -8.56 4.18 -5.11
CA VAL A 90 -7.93 3.14 -4.29
C VAL A 90 -8.93 2.77 -3.22
N LEU A 91 -9.29 1.49 -3.17
CA LEU A 91 -10.25 0.93 -2.23
C LEU A 91 -9.51 -0.07 -1.34
N MET A 92 -9.80 -0.04 -0.05
CA MET A 92 -9.22 -0.98 0.89
C MET A 92 -10.29 -1.80 1.60
N LYS A 93 -10.21 -3.12 1.48
CA LYS A 93 -10.98 -4.07 2.27
C LYS A 93 -10.38 -4.14 3.68
N THR A 94 -11.17 -3.78 4.68
CA THR A 94 -10.74 -3.70 6.08
C THR A 94 -10.81 -5.05 6.78
N HIS A 95 -10.14 -5.16 7.92
CA HIS A 95 -10.18 -6.38 8.75
C HIS A 95 -11.59 -6.81 9.18
N ILE A 96 -12.51 -5.86 9.30
CA ILE A 96 -13.91 -6.10 9.68
C ILE A 96 -14.82 -6.39 8.48
N GLY A 97 -14.25 -6.52 7.27
CA GLY A 97 -14.96 -6.90 6.05
C GLY A 97 -15.60 -5.75 5.27
N GLY A 98 -15.52 -4.52 5.78
CA GLY A 98 -15.95 -3.32 5.06
C GLY A 98 -14.97 -2.90 3.97
N THR A 99 -15.35 -1.95 3.13
CA THR A 99 -14.45 -1.30 2.17
C THR A 99 -14.40 0.19 2.45
N ARG A 100 -13.21 0.77 2.56
CA ARG A 100 -13.02 2.22 2.66
C ARG A 100 -12.25 2.76 1.48
N ILE A 101 -12.49 4.03 1.13
CA ILE A 101 -11.70 4.74 0.13
C ILE A 101 -10.38 5.17 0.78
N VAL A 102 -9.27 4.97 0.08
CA VAL A 102 -7.96 5.51 0.42
C VAL A 102 -7.72 6.74 -0.45
N GLU A 103 -7.79 7.92 0.18
CA GLU A 103 -7.59 9.19 -0.51
C GLU A 103 -6.12 9.65 -0.46
N MET A 104 -5.77 10.67 -1.23
CA MET A 104 -4.52 11.39 -0.96
C MET A 104 -4.68 12.24 0.31
N LEU A 105 -3.61 12.39 1.06
CA LEU A 105 -3.58 13.42 2.11
C LEU A 105 -3.59 14.81 1.49
N SER A 106 -4.31 15.72 2.14
CA SER A 106 -4.34 17.14 1.80
C SER A 106 -3.07 17.91 2.21
N GLY A 107 -2.09 17.25 2.84
CA GLY A 107 -0.82 17.81 3.30
C GLY A 107 0.05 16.78 4.04
N ASP A 108 1.31 17.11 4.32
CA ASP A 108 2.21 16.19 5.03
C ASP A 108 1.89 16.09 6.52
N GLN A 109 1.78 14.86 7.03
CA GLN A 109 1.59 14.59 8.46
C GLN A 109 2.85 14.85 9.30
N LEU A 110 4.03 14.75 8.68
CA LEU A 110 5.32 14.83 9.36
C LEU A 110 6.20 15.87 8.66
N PRO A 111 6.27 17.12 9.16
CA PRO A 111 7.09 18.15 8.53
C PRO A 111 8.57 17.80 8.57
N ARG A 112 9.27 18.03 7.45
CA ARG A 112 10.69 17.68 7.25
C ARG A 112 10.97 16.18 7.31
N ILE A 113 9.99 15.37 6.90
CA ILE A 113 10.24 13.97 6.57
C ILE A 113 10.77 13.91 5.14
N CYS A 114 12.05 13.55 5.01
CA CYS A 114 12.87 13.50 3.78
C CYS A 114 12.97 14.80 2.95
#